data_AF-A0A0H5M0B9-F1
#
_entry.id   AF-A0A0H5M0B9-F1
#
_cell.length_a   1.000
_cell.length_b   1.000
_cell.length_c   1.000
_cell.angle_alpha   90.00
_cell.angle_beta   90.00
_cell.angle_gamma   90.00
#
_symmetry.space_group_name_H-M   'P 1'
#
loop_
_entity.id
_entity.type
_entity.pdbx_description
1 polymer ?
#
loop_
_entity_poly.entity_id
_entity_poly.type
_entity_poly.pdbx_seq_one_letter_code
_entity_poly.pdbx_strand_id
1 'polypeptide(L)'
;MSTLSSVLAACVMQAASVHQLPPELLVSVIKVEGGAPGVAAKNRNRTEDLGVMQINTGAWLDLVARAHFAGDRDQAYIKLRDDPCYNVQVGAWILQRSIKQSNGDLWHGIGRYHSATPVHNQRYQALVQKAWVSLF
;
A
#
# COMPACT_ATOMS: atom_id res chain seq x y z
N MET A 1 -13.71 16.30 0.00
CA MET A 1 -13.47 14.84 -0.05
C MET A 1 -12.99 14.52 -1.45
N SER A 2 -11.72 14.15 -1.65
CA SER A 2 -11.24 13.78 -2.98
C SER A 2 -11.81 12.41 -3.34
N THR A 3 -12.69 12.38 -4.34
CA THR A 3 -13.19 11.15 -4.95
C THR A 3 -12.04 10.42 -5.63
N LEU A 4 -11.94 9.11 -5.46
CA LEU A 4 -11.04 8.28 -6.27
C LEU A 4 -11.37 8.51 -7.75
N SER A 5 -10.35 8.74 -8.58
CA SER A 5 -10.55 8.74 -10.04
C SER A 5 -11.13 7.40 -10.49
N SER A 6 -11.96 7.40 -11.53
CA SER A 6 -12.58 6.19 -12.09
C SER A 6 -11.53 5.11 -12.45
N VAL A 7 -10.37 5.53 -12.96
CA VAL A 7 -9.25 4.63 -13.27
C VAL A 7 -8.68 3.99 -12.00
N LEU A 8 -8.49 4.77 -10.94
CA LEU A 8 -7.96 4.27 -9.67
C LEU A 8 -8.94 3.32 -8.99
N ALA A 9 -10.25 3.61 -9.06
CA ALA A 9 -11.30 2.72 -8.55
C ALA A 9 -11.27 1.34 -9.25
N ALA A 10 -11.14 1.32 -10.59
CA ALA A 10 -11.01 0.06 -11.33
C ALA A 10 -9.77 -0.74 -10.91
N CYS A 11 -8.65 -0.05 -10.69
CA CYS A 11 -7.41 -0.69 -10.24
C CYS A 11 -7.51 -1.23 -8.81
N VAL A 12 -8.22 -0.53 -7.91
CA VAL A 12 -8.56 -1.05 -6.58
C VAL A 12 -9.40 -2.31 -6.66
N MET A 13 -10.47 -2.31 -7.47
CA MET A 13 -11.32 -3.50 -7.65
C MET A 13 -10.54 -4.69 -8.20
N GLN A 14 -9.68 -4.46 -9.20
CA GLN A 14 -8.85 -5.51 -9.77
C GLN A 14 -7.84 -6.05 -8.74
N ALA A 15 -7.17 -5.19 -7.98
CA ALA A 15 -6.21 -5.59 -6.96
C ALA A 15 -6.87 -6.34 -5.80
N ALA A 16 -8.03 -5.85 -5.35
CA ALA A 16 -8.86 -6.51 -4.35
C ALA A 16 -9.20 -7.94 -4.76
N SER A 17 -9.66 -8.13 -6.00
CA SER A 17 -9.99 -9.44 -6.57
C SER A 17 -8.78 -10.37 -6.63
N VAL A 18 -7.65 -9.91 -7.20
CA VAL A 18 -6.42 -10.72 -7.36
C VAL A 18 -5.86 -11.17 -6.01
N HIS A 19 -5.86 -10.29 -5.01
CA HIS A 19 -5.27 -10.55 -3.71
C HIS A 19 -6.26 -11.05 -2.66
N GLN A 20 -7.53 -11.24 -3.04
CA GLN A 20 -8.62 -11.71 -2.16
C GLN A 20 -8.77 -10.82 -0.92
N LEU A 21 -8.75 -9.51 -1.14
CA LEU A 21 -8.93 -8.48 -0.11
C LEU A 21 -10.29 -7.78 -0.30
N PRO A 22 -10.97 -7.35 0.77
CA PRO A 22 -12.14 -6.49 0.64
C PRO A 22 -11.76 -5.17 -0.07
N PRO A 23 -12.48 -4.73 -1.12
CA PRO A 23 -12.20 -3.46 -1.77
C PRO A 23 -12.26 -2.26 -0.81
N GLU A 24 -13.20 -2.27 0.13
CA GLU A 24 -13.40 -1.26 1.16
C GLU A 24 -12.16 -1.14 2.06
N LEU A 25 -11.50 -2.27 2.33
CA LEU A 25 -10.24 -2.29 3.08
C LEU A 25 -9.16 -1.53 2.32
N LEU A 26 -8.96 -1.85 1.05
CA LEU A 26 -7.93 -1.20 0.22
C LEU A 26 -8.19 0.30 0.10
N VAL A 27 -9.45 0.72 -0.09
CA VAL A 27 -9.82 2.14 -0.09
C VAL A 27 -9.50 2.80 1.26
N SER A 28 -9.77 2.13 2.37
CA SER A 28 -9.47 2.64 3.71
C SER A 28 -7.96 2.79 3.95
N VAL A 29 -7.16 1.82 3.50
CA VAL A 29 -5.69 1.89 3.54
C VAL A 29 -5.17 3.04 2.69
N ILE A 30 -5.62 3.16 1.43
CA ILE A 30 -5.25 4.28 0.54
C ILE A 30 -5.59 5.63 1.19
N LYS A 31 -6.76 5.72 1.85
CA LYS A 31 -7.18 6.93 2.55
C LYS A 31 -6.24 7.30 3.70
N VAL A 32 -5.76 6.32 4.45
CA VAL A 32 -4.82 6.52 5.57
C VAL A 32 -3.42 6.86 5.09
N GLU A 33 -2.94 6.19 4.03
CA GLU A 33 -1.64 6.48 3.42
C GLU A 33 -1.60 7.89 2.82
N GLY A 34 -2.71 8.35 2.25
CA GLY A 34 -2.84 9.73 1.75
C GLY A 34 -1.90 10.06 0.59
N GLY A 35 -1.33 9.04 -0.05
CA GLY A 35 -0.46 9.18 -1.21
C GLY A 35 -1.22 9.52 -2.50
N ALA A 36 -0.47 9.82 -3.55
CA ALA A 36 -0.99 10.08 -4.88
C ALA A 36 0.03 9.67 -5.97
N PRO A 37 -0.38 9.50 -7.23
CA PRO A 37 0.56 9.29 -8.33
C PRO A 37 1.57 10.42 -8.40
N GLY A 38 2.84 10.08 -8.62
CA GLY A 38 3.95 11.05 -8.65
C GLY A 38 4.53 11.41 -7.28
N VAL A 39 3.90 11.00 -6.17
CA VAL A 39 4.39 11.30 -4.83
C VAL A 39 5.55 10.39 -4.46
N ALA A 40 6.64 10.99 -3.99
CA ALA A 40 7.73 10.33 -3.27
C ALA A 40 7.97 11.08 -1.95
N ALA A 41 7.40 10.58 -0.85
CA ALA A 41 7.50 11.23 0.45
C ALA A 41 8.80 10.84 1.15
N LYS A 42 9.66 11.82 1.47
CA LYS A 42 10.99 11.57 2.05
C LYS A 42 10.92 11.30 3.55
N ASN A 43 11.53 10.20 3.97
CA ASN A 43 11.67 9.83 5.37
C ASN A 43 13.02 10.29 5.96
N ARG A 44 13.07 10.44 7.29
CA ARG A 44 14.29 10.85 8.02
C ARG A 44 15.46 9.88 7.82
N ASN A 45 15.17 8.61 7.59
CA ASN A 45 16.17 7.56 7.34
C ASN A 45 16.63 7.49 5.87
N ARG A 46 16.29 8.47 5.03
CA ARG A 46 16.62 8.55 3.59
C ARG A 46 15.89 7.55 2.69
N THR A 47 14.91 6.80 3.21
CA THR A 47 13.96 6.07 2.37
C THR A 47 12.85 7.01 1.89
N GLU A 48 12.06 6.56 0.92
CA GLU A 48 10.92 7.30 0.38
C GLU A 48 9.70 6.40 0.33
N ASP A 49 8.51 6.96 0.53
CA ASP A 49 7.24 6.26 0.37
C ASP A 49 6.57 6.69 -0.94
N LEU A 50 6.36 5.71 -1.83
CA LEU A 50 6.02 5.97 -3.24
C LEU A 50 4.54 5.78 -3.54
N GLY A 51 3.99 6.72 -4.32
CA GLY A 51 2.70 6.57 -4.99
C GLY A 51 1.50 6.49 -4.05
N VAL A 52 0.40 5.95 -4.57
CA VAL A 52 -0.93 5.94 -3.91
C VAL A 52 -0.93 5.24 -2.55
N MET A 53 -0.29 4.07 -2.47
CA MET A 53 -0.21 3.22 -1.27
C MET A 53 1.09 3.41 -0.49
N GLN A 54 1.89 4.44 -0.82
CA GLN A 54 3.08 4.84 -0.05
C GLN A 54 4.08 3.68 0.16
N ILE A 55 4.45 3.02 -0.93
CA ILE A 55 5.35 1.85 -0.92
C ILE A 55 6.78 2.29 -0.58
N ASN A 56 7.30 1.84 0.56
CA ASN A 56 8.62 2.25 1.04
C ASN A 56 9.78 1.69 0.19
N THR A 57 10.70 2.55 -0.24
CA THR A 57 11.85 2.16 -1.06
C THR A 57 12.84 1.27 -0.34
N GLY A 58 13.04 1.47 0.97
CA GLY A 58 13.97 0.67 1.75
C GLY A 58 13.50 -0.77 1.99
N ALA A 59 12.18 -0.99 2.00
CA ALA A 59 11.60 -2.31 2.24
C ALA A 59 11.34 -3.10 0.94
N TRP A 60 10.88 -2.42 -0.13
CA TRP A 60 10.26 -3.11 -1.26
C TRP A 60 10.91 -2.86 -2.62
N LEU A 61 11.59 -1.72 -2.82
CA LEU A 61 12.07 -1.33 -4.16
C LEU A 61 12.99 -2.38 -4.78
N ASP A 62 13.98 -2.86 -4.01
CA ASP A 62 14.93 -3.86 -4.48
C ASP A 62 14.28 -5.20 -4.85
N LEU A 63 13.25 -5.61 -4.08
CA LEU A 63 12.51 -6.82 -4.36
C LEU A 63 11.67 -6.67 -5.63
N VAL A 64 10.96 -5.55 -5.75
CA VAL A 64 10.13 -5.23 -6.92
C VAL A 64 10.99 -5.14 -8.19
N ALA A 65 12.13 -4.46 -8.12
CA ALA A 65 13.08 -4.34 -9.23
C ALA A 65 13.54 -5.71 -9.74
N ARG A 66 13.97 -6.59 -8.83
CA ARG A 66 14.40 -7.94 -9.20
C ARG A 66 13.26 -8.80 -9.76
N ALA A 67 12.06 -8.69 -9.18
CA ALA A 67 10.93 -9.55 -9.55
C ALA A 67 10.24 -9.14 -10.86
N HIS A 68 10.18 -7.83 -11.17
CA HIS A 68 9.36 -7.33 -12.27
C HIS A 68 10.13 -6.52 -13.33
N PHE A 69 11.39 -6.12 -13.05
CA PHE A 69 12.16 -5.20 -13.90
C PHE A 69 13.59 -5.67 -14.15
N ALA A 70 13.86 -6.97 -14.09
CA ALA A 70 15.20 -7.54 -14.32
C ALA A 70 16.32 -6.90 -13.46
N GLY A 71 15.97 -6.38 -12.27
CA GLY A 71 16.90 -5.69 -11.37
C GLY A 71 17.05 -4.19 -11.62
N ASP A 72 16.39 -3.61 -12.63
CA ASP A 72 16.38 -2.17 -12.89
C ASP A 72 15.58 -1.44 -11.80
N ARG A 73 16.31 -0.84 -10.86
CA ARG A 73 15.73 -0.08 -9.75
C ARG A 73 15.08 1.22 -10.19
N ASP A 74 15.60 1.88 -11.21
CA ASP A 74 15.10 3.20 -11.63
C ASP A 74 13.74 3.03 -12.33
N GLN A 75 13.60 1.99 -13.16
CA GLN A 75 12.31 1.64 -13.75
C GLN A 75 11.29 1.23 -12.69
N ALA A 76 11.69 0.39 -11.72
CA ALA A 76 10.81 0.00 -10.63
C ALA A 76 10.36 1.20 -9.79
N TYR A 77 11.27 2.13 -9.52
CA TYR A 77 10.99 3.37 -8.78
C TYR A 77 9.96 4.22 -9.52
N ILE A 78 10.20 4.51 -10.81
CA ILE A 78 9.28 5.29 -11.64
C ILE A 78 7.92 4.61 -11.71
N LYS A 79 7.89 3.29 -11.92
CA LYS A 79 6.63 2.54 -12.03
C LYS A 79 5.85 2.55 -10.72
N LEU A 80 6.51 2.36 -9.58
CA LEU A 80 5.87 2.44 -8.25
C LEU A 80 5.38 3.86 -7.94
N ARG A 81 6.12 4.90 -8.34
CA ARG A 81 5.77 6.29 -8.05
C ARG A 81 4.63 6.79 -8.93
N ASP A 82 4.70 6.55 -10.24
CA ASP A 82 3.91 7.26 -11.25
C ASP A 82 2.72 6.47 -11.77
N ASP A 83 2.76 5.14 -11.73
CA ASP A 83 1.65 4.28 -12.17
C ASP A 83 0.74 3.91 -10.98
N PRO A 84 -0.46 4.54 -10.84
CA PRO A 84 -1.36 4.26 -9.73
C PRO A 84 -1.78 2.80 -9.64
N CYS A 85 -2.01 2.16 -10.79
CA CYS A 85 -2.54 0.82 -10.84
C CYS A 85 -1.47 -0.21 -10.45
N TYR A 86 -0.25 -0.01 -10.96
CA TYR A 86 0.89 -0.82 -10.53
C TYR A 86 1.16 -0.67 -9.03
N ASN A 87 1.15 0.57 -8.53
CA ASN A 87 1.35 0.85 -7.11
C ASN A 87 0.28 0.17 -6.23
N VAL A 88 -0.99 0.26 -6.61
CA VAL A 88 -2.09 -0.39 -5.88
C VAL A 88 -2.00 -1.92 -5.91
N GLN A 89 -1.60 -2.52 -7.04
CA GLN A 89 -1.38 -3.96 -7.11
C GLN A 89 -0.25 -4.41 -6.18
N VAL A 90 0.88 -3.70 -6.19
CA VAL A 90 2.01 -4.01 -5.29
C VAL A 90 1.62 -3.81 -3.82
N GLY A 91 0.91 -2.72 -3.50
CA GLY A 91 0.43 -2.47 -2.14
C GLY A 91 -0.57 -3.52 -1.64
N ALA A 92 -1.51 -3.96 -2.49
CA ALA A 92 -2.44 -5.05 -2.17
C ALA A 92 -1.70 -6.38 -1.96
N TRP A 93 -0.70 -6.69 -2.79
CA TRP A 93 0.15 -7.86 -2.60
C TRP A 93 0.89 -7.82 -1.25
N ILE A 94 1.48 -6.67 -0.89
CA ILE A 94 2.18 -6.49 0.40
C ILE A 94 1.19 -6.63 1.57
N LEU A 95 0.01 -6.03 1.48
CA LEU A 95 -1.01 -6.13 2.52
C LEU A 95 -1.44 -7.59 2.74
N GLN A 96 -1.72 -8.33 1.67
CA GLN A 96 -2.09 -9.73 1.78
C GLN A 96 -0.93 -10.59 2.31
N ARG A 97 0.31 -10.29 1.94
CA ARG A 97 1.51 -10.91 2.52
C ARG A 97 1.60 -10.64 4.03
N SER A 98 1.35 -9.41 4.46
CA SER A 98 1.38 -9.03 5.87
C SER A 98 0.30 -9.74 6.69
N ILE A 99 -0.92 -9.89 6.15
CA ILE A 99 -2.00 -10.67 6.77
C ILE A 99 -1.59 -12.14 6.92
N LYS A 100 -1.02 -12.75 5.86
CA LYS A 100 -0.52 -14.13 5.94
C LYS A 100 0.58 -14.29 6.99
N GLN A 101 1.49 -13.33 7.10
CA GLN A 101 2.55 -13.33 8.13
C GLN A 101 2.02 -13.14 9.55
N SER A 102 0.83 -12.55 9.69
CA SER A 102 0.10 -12.42 10.95
C SER A 102 -0.81 -13.62 11.21
N ASN A 103 -0.50 -14.81 10.66
CA ASN A 103 -1.29 -16.04 10.80
C ASN A 103 -2.76 -15.90 10.33
N GLY A 104 -3.02 -14.99 9.38
CA GLY A 104 -4.36 -14.70 8.90
C GLY A 104 -5.15 -13.69 9.76
N ASP A 105 -4.57 -13.16 10.84
CA ASP A 105 -5.17 -12.04 11.56
C ASP A 105 -5.20 -10.81 10.66
N LEU A 106 -6.41 -10.42 10.25
CA LEU A 106 -6.65 -9.31 9.35
C LEU A 106 -6.13 -8.00 9.92
N TRP A 107 -6.50 -7.64 11.14
CA TRP A 107 -6.18 -6.35 11.73
C TRP A 107 -4.71 -6.26 12.09
N HIS A 108 -4.13 -7.31 12.67
CA HIS A 108 -2.70 -7.35 12.93
C HIS A 108 -1.89 -7.30 11.63
N GLY A 109 -2.37 -7.94 10.56
CA GLY A 109 -1.82 -7.87 9.21
C GLY A 109 -1.86 -6.47 8.60
N ILE A 110 -2.99 -5.76 8.75
CA ILE A 110 -3.14 -4.35 8.33
C ILE A 110 -2.15 -3.47 9.09
N GLY A 111 -2.02 -3.64 10.41
CA GLY A 111 -1.00 -2.91 11.17
C GLY A 111 0.41 -3.22 10.68
N ARG A 112 0.68 -4.49 10.31
CA ARG A 112 2.00 -4.97 9.90
C ARG A 112 2.42 -4.45 8.53
N TYR A 113 1.47 -4.17 7.66
CA TYR A 113 1.71 -3.45 6.40
C TYR A 113 2.48 -2.15 6.64
N HIS A 114 2.09 -1.39 7.65
CA HIS A 114 2.75 -0.14 8.03
C HIS A 114 3.98 -0.37 8.93
N SER A 115 3.87 -1.21 9.97
CA SER A 115 4.97 -1.49 10.88
C SER A 115 4.77 -2.76 11.70
N ALA A 116 5.86 -3.51 11.91
CA ALA A 116 5.89 -4.62 12.87
C ALA A 116 6.04 -4.17 14.33
N THR A 117 6.41 -2.91 14.58
CA THR A 117 6.56 -2.37 15.94
C THR A 117 5.19 -2.22 16.60
N PRO A 118 4.93 -2.83 17.77
CA PRO A 118 3.57 -2.95 18.33
C PRO A 118 2.78 -1.63 18.43
N VAL A 119 3.41 -0.55 18.91
CA VAL A 119 2.73 0.74 19.07
C VAL A 119 2.35 1.38 17.73
N HIS A 120 3.19 1.26 16.70
CA HIS A 120 2.90 1.78 15.37
C HIS A 120 1.86 0.93 14.64
N ASN A 121 1.96 -0.39 14.82
CA ASN A 121 1.00 -1.36 14.31
C ASN A 121 -0.42 -1.06 14.83
N GLN A 122 -0.59 -0.98 16.15
CA GLN A 122 -1.88 -0.71 16.79
C GLN A 122 -2.45 0.65 16.40
N ARG A 123 -1.60 1.69 16.36
CA ARG A 123 -2.01 3.02 15.91
C ARG A 123 -2.52 2.98 14.48
N TYR A 124 -1.82 2.30 13.59
CA TYR A 124 -2.21 2.21 12.18
C TYR A 124 -3.53 1.46 12.01
N GLN A 125 -3.74 0.36 12.75
CA GLN A 125 -5.03 -0.34 12.79
C GLN A 125 -6.18 0.61 13.13
N ALA A 126 -6.05 1.39 14.20
CA ALA A 126 -7.08 2.33 14.64
C ALA A 126 -7.39 3.41 13.58
N LEU A 127 -6.36 3.87 12.84
CA LEU A 127 -6.55 4.82 11.74
C LEU A 127 -7.33 4.19 10.58
N VAL A 128 -6.99 2.95 10.18
CA VAL A 128 -7.67 2.25 9.08
C VAL A 128 -9.11 1.89 9.47
N GLN A 129 -9.34 1.43 10.71
CA GLN A 129 -10.68 1.20 11.25
C GLN A 129 -11.54 2.47 11.21
N LYS A 130 -10.97 3.60 11.65
CA LYS A 130 -11.66 4.88 11.61
C LYS A 130 -11.97 5.31 10.17
N ALA A 131 -11.02 5.13 9.25
CA ALA A 131 -11.24 5.43 7.84
C ALA A 131 -12.37 4.57 7.26
N TRP A 132 -12.38 3.27 7.55
CA TRP A 132 -13.42 2.35 7.10
C TRP A 132 -14.81 2.82 7.53
N VAL A 133 -15.00 3.01 8.84
CA VAL A 133 -16.30 3.44 9.41
C VAL A 133 -16.75 4.81 8.88
N SER A 134 -15.80 5.68 8.50
CA SER A 134 -16.14 7.00 7.96
C SER A 134 -16.53 6.99 6.48
N LEU A 135 -16.16 5.94 5.74
CA LEU A 135 -16.35 5.83 4.30
C LEU A 135 -17.55 4.95 3.93
N PHE A 136 -17.93 4.02 4.82
CA PHE A 136 -18.92 2.96 4.61
C PHE A 136 -19.73 2.73 5.90
#